data_AF-A0ABD3LZU8-F1
#
_entry.id   AF-A0ABD3LZU8-F1
#
_cell.length_a   1.000
_cell.length_b   1.000
_cell.length_c   1.000
_cell.angle_alpha   90.00
_cell.angle_beta   90.00
_cell.angle_gamma   90.00
#
_symmetry.space_group_name_H-M   'P 1'
#
loop_
_entity.id
_entity.type
_entity.pdbx_description
1 polymer ?
#
loop_
_entity_poly.entity_id
_entity_poly.type
_entity_poly.pdbx_seq_one_letter_code
_entity_poly.pdbx_strand_id
1 'polypeptide(L)'
;MSGQVSYETEVKAGAAKVWELYGTTKMALLAKEALPDAIIGLDILEGQGAVGTIIKITLAGGFSYKEKFTKVDHKNRVKETEAIEGGFLDMGLSLYRSRFEVIGKDEEESCMIKSTI
;
A
#
# COMPACT_ATOMS: atom_id res chain seq x y z
N MET A 1 8.64 21.06 6.42
CA MET A 1 9.47 20.57 5.30
C MET A 1 8.74 19.38 4.71
N SER A 2 8.51 19.34 3.40
CA SER A 2 7.86 18.21 2.71
C SER A 2 8.88 17.56 1.78
N GLY A 3 9.00 16.24 1.87
CA GLY A 3 9.80 15.43 0.94
C GLY A 3 8.88 14.51 0.14
N GLN A 4 9.34 14.09 -1.03
CA GLN A 4 8.66 13.09 -1.84
C GLN A 4 9.72 12.23 -2.52
N VAL A 5 9.50 10.92 -2.56
CA VAL A 5 10.33 9.98 -3.33
C VAL A 5 9.43 9.11 -4.19
N SER A 6 9.85 8.83 -5.42
CA SER A 6 9.14 7.92 -6.32
C SER A 6 10.09 6.87 -6.90
N TYR A 7 9.63 5.63 -6.96
CA TYR A 7 10.35 4.51 -7.56
C TYR A 7 9.43 3.72 -8.50
N GLU A 8 9.98 3.26 -9.61
CA GLU A 8 9.27 2.48 -10.62
C GLU A 8 9.84 1.07 -10.68
N THR A 9 8.97 0.08 -10.55
CA THR A 9 9.34 -1.35 -10.54
C THR A 9 8.61 -2.07 -11.67
N GLU A 10 9.35 -2.76 -12.53
CA GLU A 10 8.76 -3.66 -13.52
C GLU A 10 8.32 -4.96 -12.86
N VAL A 11 7.11 -5.41 -13.18
CA VAL A 11 6.54 -6.68 -12.72
C VAL A 11 6.13 -7.50 -13.94
N LYS A 12 6.60 -8.75 -14.01
CA LYS A 12 6.30 -9.70 -15.08
C LYS A 12 4.89 -10.32 -14.93
N ALA A 13 3.88 -9.46 -14.90
CA ALA A 13 2.48 -9.83 -14.94
C ALA A 13 1.64 -8.69 -15.52
N GLY A 14 0.53 -9.03 -16.17
CA GLY A 14 -0.42 -8.06 -16.71
C GLY A 14 -1.02 -7.15 -15.65
N ALA A 15 -1.33 -5.91 -16.05
CA ALA A 15 -1.68 -4.84 -15.12
C ALA A 15 -2.99 -5.10 -14.34
N ALA A 16 -3.99 -5.76 -14.93
CA ALA A 16 -5.20 -6.18 -14.20
C ALA A 16 -4.88 -7.10 -13.02
N LYS A 17 -4.05 -8.13 -13.23
CA LYS A 17 -3.69 -9.09 -12.19
C LYS A 17 -2.90 -8.43 -11.06
N VAL A 18 -1.98 -7.54 -11.40
CA VAL A 18 -1.23 -6.76 -10.40
C VAL A 18 -2.16 -5.82 -9.64
N TRP A 19 -3.11 -5.18 -10.33
CA TRP A 19 -4.09 -4.30 -9.71
C TRP A 19 -5.06 -5.02 -8.77
N GLU A 20 -5.47 -6.25 -9.04
CA GLU A 20 -6.28 -7.05 -8.11
C GLU A 20 -5.61 -7.23 -6.74
N LEU A 21 -4.28 -7.27 -6.71
CA LEU A 21 -3.50 -7.30 -5.48
C LEU A 21 -3.36 -5.89 -4.88
N TYR A 22 -2.82 -4.95 -5.66
CA TYR A 22 -2.46 -3.62 -5.16
C TYR A 22 -3.67 -2.75 -4.81
N GLY A 23 -4.78 -2.89 -5.53
CA GLY A 23 -6.02 -2.14 -5.33
C GLY A 23 -6.90 -2.64 -4.18
N THR A 24 -6.47 -3.67 -3.45
CA THR A 24 -7.24 -4.27 -2.34
C THR A 24 -6.38 -4.44 -1.08
N THR A 25 -6.95 -5.02 -0.02
CA THR A 25 -6.20 -5.45 1.18
C THR A 25 -5.32 -6.68 0.92
N LYS A 26 -5.47 -7.36 -0.23
CA LYS A 26 -4.66 -8.54 -0.56
C LYS A 26 -3.16 -8.24 -0.58
N MET A 27 -2.74 -7.04 -1.00
CA MET A 27 -1.34 -6.64 -0.94
C MET A 27 -0.78 -6.66 0.49
N ALA A 28 -1.55 -6.17 1.48
CA ALA A 28 -1.10 -6.17 2.87
C ALA A 28 -1.01 -7.60 3.43
N LEU A 29 -1.96 -8.47 3.07
CA LEU A 29 -1.94 -9.88 3.44
C LEU A 29 -0.72 -10.59 2.82
N LEU A 30 -0.48 -10.38 1.53
CA LEU A 30 0.69 -10.93 0.84
C LEU A 30 2.01 -10.41 1.44
N ALA A 31 2.08 -9.13 1.78
CA ALA A 31 3.27 -8.56 2.42
C ALA A 31 3.57 -9.24 3.76
N LYS A 32 2.54 -9.50 4.58
CA LYS A 32 2.68 -10.25 5.83
C LYS A 32 3.19 -11.68 5.60
N GLU A 33 2.65 -12.37 4.59
CA GLU A 33 3.10 -13.73 4.24
C GLU A 33 4.52 -13.76 3.69
N ALA A 34 4.90 -12.77 2.87
CA ALA A 34 6.21 -12.70 2.23
C ALA A 34 7.32 -12.20 3.16
N LEU A 35 6.97 -11.40 4.17
CA LEU A 35 7.91 -10.79 5.11
C LEU A 35 7.54 -11.09 6.57
N PRO A 36 7.43 -12.37 6.97
CA PRO A 36 6.90 -12.75 8.29
C PRO A 36 7.78 -12.26 9.45
N ASP A 37 9.09 -12.15 9.23
CA ASP A 37 10.03 -11.65 10.25
C ASP A 37 9.95 -10.13 10.43
N ALA A 38 9.47 -9.40 9.42
CA ALA A 38 9.35 -7.95 9.46
C ALA A 38 7.94 -7.50 9.84
N ILE A 39 6.89 -8.16 9.35
CA ILE A 39 5.48 -7.85 9.59
C ILE A 39 4.90 -8.93 10.50
N ILE A 40 4.94 -8.67 11.80
CA ILE A 40 4.48 -9.63 12.82
C ILE A 40 2.97 -9.56 13.07
N GLY A 41 2.31 -8.49 12.65
CA GLY A 41 0.86 -8.30 12.84
C GLY A 41 0.21 -7.53 11.71
N LEU A 42 -1.02 -7.92 11.37
CA LEU A 42 -1.88 -7.24 10.40
C LEU A 42 -3.32 -7.44 10.84
N ASP A 43 -4.00 -6.35 11.16
CA ASP A 43 -5.40 -6.33 11.55
C ASP A 43 -6.18 -5.43 10.58
N ILE A 44 -7.27 -5.95 10.01
CA ILE A 44 -8.22 -5.12 9.25
C ILE A 44 -9.24 -4.60 10.26
N LEU A 45 -9.19 -3.30 10.56
CA LEU A 45 -10.02 -2.67 11.59
C LEU A 45 -11.38 -2.23 11.04
N GLU A 46 -11.39 -1.73 9.80
CA GLU A 46 -12.60 -1.24 9.13
C GLU A 46 -12.50 -1.48 7.62
N GLY A 47 -13.61 -1.83 6.98
CA GLY A 47 -13.71 -1.94 5.52
C GLY A 47 -13.19 -3.24 4.91
N GLN A 48 -13.32 -3.35 3.60
CA GLN A 48 -12.98 -4.54 2.80
C GLN A 48 -12.04 -4.22 1.63
N GLY A 49 -11.27 -3.14 1.72
CA GLY A 49 -10.30 -2.71 0.70
C GLY A 49 -10.74 -1.56 -0.20
N ALA A 50 -11.93 -1.00 0.01
CA ALA A 50 -12.37 0.24 -0.61
C ALA A 50 -11.84 1.49 0.14
N VAL A 51 -12.11 2.68 -0.40
CA VAL A 51 -11.85 3.96 0.29
C VAL A 51 -12.51 3.94 1.67
N GLY A 52 -11.78 4.38 2.69
CA GLY A 52 -12.21 4.33 4.08
C GLY A 52 -11.74 3.11 4.86
N THR A 53 -11.26 2.05 4.18
CA THR A 53 -10.68 0.88 4.84
C THR A 53 -9.52 1.31 5.74
N ILE A 54 -9.49 0.78 6.97
CA ILE A 54 -8.43 1.03 7.95
C ILE A 54 -7.78 -0.30 8.29
N ILE A 55 -6.45 -0.36 8.18
CA ILE A 55 -5.66 -1.51 8.61
C ILE A 55 -4.62 -1.06 9.63
N LYS A 56 -4.28 -1.96 10.55
CA LYS A 56 -3.16 -1.80 11.48
C LYS A 56 -2.05 -2.78 11.10
N ILE A 57 -0.85 -2.26 10.92
CA ILE A 57 0.34 -3.05 10.64
C ILE A 57 1.25 -2.99 11.87
N THR A 58 1.72 -4.15 12.31
CA THR A 58 2.69 -4.27 13.41
C THR A 58 3.98 -4.87 12.85
N LEU A 59 5.07 -4.12 12.99
CA LEU A 59 6.39 -4.49 12.54
C LEU A 59 7.21 -5.07 13.70
N ALA A 60 8.19 -5.91 13.37
CA ALA A 60 9.19 -6.34 14.33
C ALA A 60 9.92 -5.14 14.95
N GLY A 61 10.30 -5.26 16.22
CA GLY A 61 10.89 -4.15 16.97
C GLY A 61 9.88 -3.20 17.63
N GLY A 62 8.59 -3.55 17.64
CA GLY A 62 7.57 -2.86 18.43
C GLY A 62 6.92 -1.65 17.74
N PHE A 63 7.30 -1.37 16.50
CA PHE A 63 6.66 -0.32 15.70
C PHE A 63 5.30 -0.80 15.19
N SER A 64 4.27 0.01 15.35
CA SER A 64 2.98 -0.23 14.72
C SER A 64 2.39 1.06 14.21
N TYR A 65 1.58 0.98 13.15
CA TYR A 65 0.86 2.12 12.62
C TYR A 65 -0.48 1.69 12.05
N LYS A 66 -1.44 2.61 12.06
CA LYS A 66 -2.70 2.48 11.34
C LYS A 66 -2.61 3.29 10.07
N GLU A 67 -3.06 2.72 8.97
CA GLU A 67 -3.25 3.46 7.73
C GLU A 67 -4.70 3.36 7.24
N LYS A 68 -5.13 4.42 6.56
CA LYS A 68 -6.45 4.52 5.94
C LYS A 68 -6.30 4.63 4.44
N PHE A 69 -7.14 3.91 3.70
CA PHE A 69 -7.20 4.02 2.25
C PHE A 69 -7.95 5.30 1.88
N THR A 70 -7.23 6.31 1.39
CA THR A 70 -7.80 7.62 1.05
C THR A 70 -8.23 7.68 -0.41
N LYS A 71 -7.69 6.82 -1.26
CA LYS A 71 -8.10 6.68 -2.67
C LYS A 71 -7.96 5.25 -3.15
N VAL A 72 -8.97 4.78 -3.88
CA VAL A 72 -8.93 3.52 -4.65
C VAL A 72 -9.64 3.80 -5.98
N ASP A 73 -8.85 4.05 -7.03
CA ASP A 73 -9.35 4.36 -8.36
C ASP A 73 -9.10 3.16 -9.28
N HIS A 74 -10.14 2.35 -9.50
CA HIS A 74 -10.03 1.16 -10.34
C HIS A 74 -9.89 1.48 -11.83
N LYS A 75 -10.32 2.67 -12.28
CA LYS A 75 -10.22 3.07 -13.68
C LYS A 75 -8.78 3.41 -14.03
N ASN A 76 -8.12 4.19 -13.17
CA ASN A 76 -6.73 4.62 -13.38
C ASN A 76 -5.70 3.73 -12.66
N ARG A 77 -6.16 2.73 -11.88
CA ARG A 77 -5.33 1.81 -11.10
C ARG A 77 -4.41 2.52 -10.12
N VAL A 78 -5.00 3.45 -9.37
CA VAL A 78 -4.30 4.26 -8.37
C VAL A 78 -4.87 3.98 -6.99
N LYS A 79 -4.02 3.59 -6.05
CA LYS A 79 -4.35 3.50 -4.62
C LYS A 79 -3.51 4.49 -3.82
N GLU A 80 -4.13 5.19 -2.88
CA GLU A 80 -3.43 6.03 -1.90
C GLU A 80 -3.83 5.59 -0.48
N THR A 81 -2.83 5.46 0.38
CA THR A 81 -2.99 5.19 1.81
C THR A 81 -2.28 6.26 2.62
N GLU A 82 -2.82 6.61 3.77
CA GLU A 82 -2.24 7.58 4.69
C GLU A 82 -2.15 6.99 6.09
N ALA A 83 -1.01 7.17 6.75
CA ALA A 83 -0.92 6.90 8.18
C ALA A 83 -1.88 7.83 8.93
N ILE A 84 -2.64 7.26 9.87
CA ILE A 84 -3.57 8.01 10.73
C ILE A 84 -3.18 7.95 12.21
N GLU A 85 -2.33 7.00 12.60
CA GLU A 85 -1.86 6.81 13.97
C GLU A 85 -0.55 5.99 13.96
N GLY A 86 0.41 6.32 14.82
CA GLY A 86 1.63 5.55 15.00
C GLY A 86 2.70 5.75 13.92
N GLY A 87 3.69 4.85 13.91
CA GLY A 87 4.76 4.83 12.91
C GLY A 87 5.52 6.15 12.80
N PHE A 88 5.64 6.67 11.58
CA PHE A 88 6.36 7.92 11.34
C PHE A 88 5.66 9.17 11.88
N LEU A 89 4.35 9.09 12.18
CA LEU A 89 3.65 10.21 12.82
C LEU A 89 4.15 10.42 14.25
N ASP A 90 4.39 9.34 14.99
CA ASP A 90 4.98 9.39 16.34
C ASP A 90 6.46 9.85 16.31
N MET A 91 7.11 9.76 15.14
CA MET A 91 8.45 10.29 14.89
C MET A 91 8.46 11.76 14.46
N GLY A 92 7.30 12.43 14.44
CA GLY A 92 7.18 13.87 14.18
C GLY A 92 6.75 14.26 12.76
N LEU A 93 6.39 13.31 11.89
CA LEU A 93 5.79 13.65 10.60
C LEU A 93 4.33 14.08 10.80
N SER A 94 3.93 15.15 10.11
CA SER A 94 2.53 15.57 10.07
C SER A 94 1.69 14.78 9.06
N LEU A 95 2.34 14.14 8.08
CA LEU A 95 1.72 13.35 7.03
C LEU A 95 2.71 12.27 6.57
N TYR A 96 2.22 11.05 6.41
CA TYR A 96 2.91 9.98 5.70
C TYR A 96 1.92 9.32 4.76
N ARG A 97 2.15 9.41 3.44
CA ARG A 97 1.23 8.94 2.41
C ARG A 97 1.97 8.00 1.47
N SER A 98 1.39 6.84 1.19
CA SER A 98 1.87 5.94 0.13
C SER A 98 0.92 5.96 -1.04
N ARG A 99 1.44 6.12 -2.25
CA ARG A 99 0.68 6.08 -3.51
C ARG A 99 1.24 5.01 -4.43
N PHE A 100 0.37 4.13 -4.90
CA PHE A 100 0.69 3.05 -5.83
C PHE A 100 -0.11 3.22 -7.11
N GLU A 101 0.58 3.23 -8.25
CA GLU A 101 -0.02 3.28 -9.58
C GLU A 101 0.42 2.05 -10.36
N VAL A 102 -0.52 1.33 -10.97
CA VAL A 102 -0.21 0.20 -11.86
C VAL A 102 -0.43 0.66 -13.31
N ILE A 103 0.66 0.71 -14.07
CA ILE A 103 0.73 1.24 -15.42
C ILE A 103 1.03 0.08 -16.39
N GLY A 104 0.23 -0.08 -17.43
CA GLY A 104 0.39 -1.13 -18.43
C GLY A 104 -0.95 -1.67 -18.92
N LYS A 105 -0.93 -2.52 -19.95
CA LYS A 105 -2.15 -3.16 -20.44
C LYS A 105 -2.44 -4.48 -19.71
N ASP A 106 -3.67 -4.96 -19.85
CA ASP A 106 -4.12 -6.18 -19.15
C ASP A 106 -3.59 -7.46 -19.78
N GLU A 107 -3.47 -7.44 -21.10
CA GLU A 107 -3.04 -8.58 -21.92
C GLU A 107 -1.52 -8.68 -22.06
N GLU A 108 -0.77 -7.71 -21.51
CA GLU A 108 0.70 -7.69 -21.58
C GLU A 108 1.33 -8.60 -20.52
N GLU A 109 2.52 -9.12 -20.84
CA GLU A 109 3.27 -10.01 -19.93
C GLU A 109 4.00 -9.26 -18.81
N SER A 110 4.09 -7.93 -18.91
CA SER A 110 4.64 -7.08 -17.85
C SER A 110 3.86 -5.77 -17.69
N CYS A 111 4.00 -5.18 -16.51
CA CYS A 111 3.50 -3.86 -16.18
C CYS A 111 4.49 -3.14 -15.26
N MET A 112 4.29 -1.84 -15.08
CA MET A 112 5.09 -1.00 -14.19
C MET A 112 4.26 -0.61 -12.97
N ILE A 113 4.87 -0.75 -11.79
CA ILE A 113 4.32 -0.20 -10.54
C ILE A 113 5.11 1.04 -10.18
N LYS A 114 4.44 2.19 -10.12
CA LYS A 114 5.01 3.41 -9.58
C LYS A 114 4.58 3.56 -8.13
N SER A 115 5.56 3.54 -7.23
CA SER A 115 5.38 3.75 -5.79
C SER A 115 5.90 5.14 -5.43
N THR A 116 5.10 5.93 -4.72
CA THR A 116 5.46 7.28 -4.26
C THR A 116 5.17 7.42 -2.78
N ILE A 117 6.15 7.92 -2.02
CA ILE A 117 6.07 8.20 -0.57
C ILE A 117 6.32 9.68 -0.33
#